data_AF-A0A7L0DN07-F1
#
_entry.id   AF-A0A7L0DN07-F1
#
_cell.length_a   1.000
_cell.length_b   1.000
_cell.length_c   1.000
_cell.angle_alpha   90.00
_cell.angle_beta   90.00
_cell.angle_gamma   90.00
#
_symmetry.space_group_name_H-M   'P 1'
#
loop_
_entity.id
_entity.type
_entity.pdbx_description
1 polymer ?
#
loop_
_entity_poly.entity_id
_entity_poly.type
_entity_poly.pdbx_seq_one_letter_code
_entity_poly.pdbx_strand_id
1 'polypeptide(L)'
;RGGRDCPVDQHHRNQCQYCRLRKCLRVGMRREAVQRGRMAHAPSSPGQYPLVPGDPYGGHGYLSGFISLLLRAEPYPPARYGAQCLQPSGVVGIESICELAARLLFSAIEWAKGIPFFPDLQLSDQVALLRLGWSELFVLNAAQSALPLHAAPLLAAAGLHAAPMAADRVVAFMDHIRLFQEQVEKLKALQVDAAEYACLKAVALFSPDAVGLSDPGQVAGLQEKSQVALEEHVRRQHPSQPSRFGRLLLRLPALRSVSAPGIQQLFFSRLVGKTPIETLIRDMLLAGATLNWPYGPMQ
;
A
#
# COMPACT_ATOMS: atom_id res chain seq x y z
N ARG A 1 29.22 6.75 38.12
CA ARG A 1 30.34 7.46 38.78
C ARG A 1 31.16 6.41 39.52
N GLY A 2 32.50 6.38 39.35
CA GLY A 2 33.41 5.36 39.89
C GLY A 2 34.26 4.65 38.81
N GLY A 3 35.40 4.08 39.22
CA GLY A 3 36.46 3.49 38.36
C GLY A 3 36.10 2.24 37.54
N ARG A 4 34.80 1.95 37.35
CA ARG A 4 34.28 0.83 36.53
C ARG A 4 34.85 -0.54 36.92
N ASP A 5 35.12 -0.74 38.20
CA ASP A 5 35.67 -2.00 38.73
C ASP A 5 35.03 -2.42 40.06
N CYS A 6 33.72 -2.23 40.17
CA CYS A 6 32.97 -2.65 41.36
C CYS A 6 33.03 -4.18 41.51
N PRO A 7 33.31 -4.73 42.70
CA PRO A 7 33.21 -6.16 42.95
C PRO A 7 31.75 -6.63 42.76
N VAL A 8 31.57 -7.80 42.15
CA VAL A 8 30.25 -8.39 41.88
C VAL A 8 30.17 -9.76 42.57
N ASP A 9 29.67 -9.76 43.79
CA ASP A 9 29.43 -10.93 44.66
C ASP A 9 27.92 -11.17 44.90
N GLN A 10 27.57 -12.17 45.70
CA GLN A 10 26.17 -12.54 45.97
C GLN A 10 25.35 -11.43 46.65
N HIS A 11 25.98 -10.62 47.50
CA HIS A 11 25.31 -9.61 48.33
C HIS A 11 25.25 -8.25 47.63
N HIS A 12 26.26 -7.91 46.83
CA HIS A 12 26.44 -6.57 46.24
C HIS A 12 26.22 -6.51 44.73
N ARG A 13 25.82 -7.60 44.06
CA ARG A 13 25.57 -7.65 42.60
C ARG A 13 24.59 -6.60 42.06
N ASN A 14 23.70 -6.05 42.89
CA ASN A 14 22.70 -5.07 42.48
C ASN A 14 23.18 -3.61 42.59
N GLN A 15 24.37 -3.37 43.14
CA GLN A 15 24.86 -2.01 43.44
C GLN A 15 25.37 -1.25 42.21
N CYS A 16 25.77 -1.97 41.14
CA CYS A 16 26.23 -1.38 39.90
C CYS A 16 25.84 -2.22 38.68
N GLN A 17 24.84 -1.77 37.94
CA GLN A 17 24.33 -2.44 36.73
C GLN A 17 25.41 -2.61 35.66
N TYR A 18 26.26 -1.59 35.48
CA TYR A 18 27.36 -1.61 34.49
C TYR A 18 28.37 -2.73 34.76
N CYS A 19 28.91 -2.82 35.99
CA CYS A 19 29.91 -3.84 36.32
C CYS A 19 29.32 -5.24 36.32
N ARG A 20 28.04 -5.40 36.71
CA ARG A 20 27.32 -6.66 36.61
C ARG A 20 27.20 -7.13 35.16
N LEU A 21 26.73 -6.28 34.25
CA LEU A 21 26.62 -6.62 32.83
C LEU A 21 27.98 -6.93 32.21
N ARG A 22 29.02 -6.16 32.55
CA ARG A 22 30.39 -6.42 32.07
C ARG A 22 30.91 -7.80 32.52
N LYS A 23 30.62 -8.20 33.77
CA LYS A 23 30.95 -9.55 34.27
C LYS A 23 30.17 -10.64 33.52
N CYS A 24 28.87 -10.45 33.28
CA CYS A 24 28.05 -11.38 32.50
C CYS A 24 28.66 -11.68 31.12
N LEU A 25 29.09 -10.63 30.39
CA LEU A 25 29.74 -10.80 29.09
C LEU A 25 31.12 -11.47 29.22
N ARG A 26 31.91 -11.12 30.24
CA ARG A 26 33.24 -11.72 30.48
C ARG A 26 33.18 -13.23 30.77
N VAL A 27 32.13 -13.69 31.44
CA VAL A 27 31.91 -15.13 31.71
C VAL A 27 31.25 -15.87 30.53
N GLY A 28 31.13 -15.23 29.36
CA GLY A 28 30.69 -15.88 28.12
C GLY A 28 29.19 -15.82 27.85
N MET A 29 28.43 -14.97 28.55
CA MET A 29 27.01 -14.78 28.20
C MET A 29 26.88 -14.08 26.84
N ARG A 30 26.11 -14.71 25.96
CA ARG A 30 25.85 -14.26 24.60
C ARG A 30 24.60 -13.40 24.55
N ARG A 31 24.67 -12.22 23.94
CA ARG A 31 23.52 -11.31 23.80
C ARG A 31 22.46 -11.90 22.87
N GLU A 32 22.91 -12.57 21.83
CA GLU A 32 22.13 -13.27 20.81
C GLU A 32 21.39 -14.50 21.36
N ALA A 33 21.81 -15.05 22.50
CA ALA A 33 21.11 -16.15 23.17
C ALA A 33 19.88 -15.69 23.98
N VAL A 34 19.71 -14.37 24.15
CA VAL A 34 18.54 -13.80 24.84
C VAL A 34 17.35 -13.80 23.87
N GLN A 35 16.55 -14.84 23.94
CA GLN A 35 15.24 -14.88 23.29
C GLN A 35 14.34 -13.81 23.92
N ARG A 36 13.76 -12.92 23.10
CA ARG A 36 12.65 -12.08 23.56
C ARG A 36 11.54 -13.03 23.99
N GLY A 37 11.15 -12.96 25.26
CA GLY A 37 10.44 -14.05 25.95
C GLY A 37 9.24 -14.63 25.21
N ARG A 38 8.91 -15.89 25.51
CA ARG A 38 7.57 -16.44 25.23
C ARG A 38 6.57 -15.50 25.88
N MET A 39 5.76 -14.82 25.09
CA MET A 39 4.70 -13.95 25.58
C MET A 39 3.78 -14.81 26.46
N ALA A 40 3.84 -14.63 27.78
CA ALA A 40 2.70 -14.95 28.62
C ALA A 40 1.60 -13.96 28.22
N HIS A 41 0.41 -14.46 27.89
CA HIS A 41 -0.76 -13.63 27.63
C HIS A 41 -0.95 -12.63 28.76
N ALA A 42 -0.58 -11.36 28.52
CA ALA A 42 -0.96 -10.27 29.37
C ALA A 42 -2.46 -9.99 29.16
N PRO A 43 -3.22 -9.69 30.23
CA PRO A 43 -4.64 -9.40 30.11
C PRO A 43 -4.84 -8.11 29.32
N SER A 44 -5.81 -8.19 28.42
CA SER A 44 -6.42 -7.14 27.60
C SER A 44 -6.36 -5.71 28.18
N SER A 45 -5.74 -4.80 27.42
CA SER A 45 -6.08 -3.37 27.46
C SER A 45 -7.48 -3.12 26.87
N PRO A 46 -8.21 -2.09 27.32
CA PRO A 46 -9.62 -1.90 27.00
C PRO A 46 -9.79 -1.33 25.59
N GLY A 47 -10.23 -2.19 24.66
CA GLY A 47 -10.62 -1.83 23.30
C GLY A 47 -11.38 -2.94 22.58
N GLN A 48 -11.95 -3.90 23.33
CA GLN A 48 -12.71 -5.01 22.76
C GLN A 48 -14.11 -4.53 22.33
N TYR A 49 -14.34 -4.52 21.02
CA TYR A 49 -15.69 -4.64 20.47
C TYR A 49 -16.26 -6.02 20.87
N PRO A 50 -17.54 -6.12 21.25
CA PRO A 50 -18.06 -7.31 21.92
C PRO A 50 -18.01 -8.54 20.99
N LEU A 51 -17.39 -9.60 21.52
CA LEU A 51 -17.32 -10.94 20.96
C LEU A 51 -18.69 -11.63 21.04
N VAL A 52 -19.13 -12.25 19.94
CA VAL A 52 -20.16 -13.30 19.99
C VAL A 52 -19.49 -14.61 20.42
N PRO A 53 -19.96 -15.32 21.46
CA PRO A 53 -19.33 -16.56 21.91
C PRO A 53 -19.81 -17.75 21.07
N GLY A 54 -18.86 -18.41 20.39
CA GLY A 54 -19.05 -19.76 19.88
C GLY A 54 -18.26 -20.07 18.61
N ASP A 55 -16.98 -20.43 18.75
CA ASP A 55 -16.43 -21.50 17.89
C ASP A 55 -15.10 -22.09 18.46
N PRO A 56 -14.90 -23.42 18.50
CA PRO A 56 -13.74 -24.06 19.12
C PRO A 56 -12.46 -24.12 18.26
N TYR A 57 -12.36 -23.45 17.11
CA TYR A 57 -11.17 -23.49 16.25
C TYR A 57 -10.56 -22.09 16.06
N GLY A 58 -9.38 -21.91 16.67
CA GLY A 58 -8.69 -20.63 16.83
C GLY A 58 -8.32 -19.90 15.53
N GLY A 59 -8.15 -18.57 15.66
CA GLY A 59 -7.45 -17.69 14.71
C GLY A 59 -8.18 -17.34 13.40
N HIS A 60 -9.01 -18.25 12.87
CA HIS A 60 -9.55 -18.16 11.50
C HIS A 60 -10.59 -17.07 11.26
N GLY A 61 -11.30 -16.60 12.30
CA GLY A 61 -12.28 -15.52 12.17
C GLY A 61 -11.65 -14.13 11.98
N TYR A 62 -10.47 -13.89 12.59
CA TYR A 62 -9.85 -12.56 12.60
C TYR A 62 -9.27 -12.17 11.24
N LEU A 63 -8.69 -13.11 10.49
CA LEU A 63 -8.10 -12.84 9.17
C LEU A 63 -9.17 -12.70 8.08
N SER A 64 -10.23 -13.52 8.14
CA SER A 64 -11.43 -13.31 7.33
C SER A 64 -12.08 -11.95 7.64
N GLY A 65 -12.06 -11.54 8.92
CA GLY A 65 -12.49 -10.21 9.35
C GLY A 65 -11.59 -9.09 8.81
N PHE A 66 -10.28 -9.28 8.81
CA PHE A 66 -9.32 -8.31 8.28
C PHE A 66 -9.56 -8.01 6.79
N ILE A 67 -9.68 -9.05 5.95
CA ILE A 67 -10.02 -8.87 4.52
C ILE A 67 -11.37 -8.18 4.36
N SER A 68 -12.36 -8.56 5.16
CA SER A 68 -13.67 -7.89 5.14
C SER A 68 -13.58 -6.40 5.46
N LEU A 69 -12.73 -6.01 6.41
CA LEU A 69 -12.47 -4.61 6.72
C LEU A 69 -11.77 -3.89 5.55
N LEU A 70 -10.79 -4.53 4.90
CA LEU A 70 -10.13 -3.97 3.73
C LEU A 70 -11.11 -3.72 2.56
N LEU A 71 -12.04 -4.67 2.33
CA LEU A 71 -13.07 -4.55 1.29
C LEU A 71 -14.11 -3.48 1.61
N ARG A 72 -14.47 -3.30 2.89
CA ARG A 72 -15.41 -2.27 3.33
C ARG A 72 -14.85 -0.85 3.24
N ALA A 73 -13.52 -0.71 3.26
CA ALA A 73 -12.83 0.56 3.11
C ALA A 73 -12.83 1.08 1.65
N GLU A 74 -13.27 0.29 0.67
CA GLU A 74 -13.33 0.72 -0.73
C GLU A 74 -14.35 1.87 -0.90
N PRO A 75 -13.91 3.08 -1.28
CA PRO A 75 -14.79 4.24 -1.34
C PRO A 75 -15.79 4.16 -2.52
N TYR A 76 -15.50 3.35 -3.54
CA TYR A 76 -16.35 3.18 -4.72
C TYR A 76 -16.48 1.71 -5.12
N PRO A 77 -17.70 1.19 -5.36
CA PRO A 77 -17.87 -0.15 -5.92
C PRO A 77 -17.28 -0.21 -7.34
N PRO A 78 -16.54 -1.28 -7.71
CA PRO A 78 -15.92 -1.43 -9.03
C PRO A 78 -16.94 -1.30 -10.19
N ALA A 79 -18.21 -1.65 -9.95
CA ALA A 79 -19.31 -1.52 -10.91
C ALA A 79 -19.54 -0.07 -11.40
N ARG A 80 -19.23 0.96 -10.61
CA ARG A 80 -19.42 2.36 -11.04
C ARG A 80 -18.38 2.83 -12.06
N TYR A 81 -17.19 2.24 -12.05
CA TYR A 81 -16.15 2.57 -13.03
C TYR A 81 -16.45 1.94 -14.39
N GLY A 82 -16.90 0.68 -14.40
CA GLY A 82 -17.32 -0.04 -15.61
C GLY A 82 -18.57 0.54 -16.29
N ALA A 83 -19.52 1.10 -15.53
CA ALA A 83 -20.74 1.67 -16.07
C ALA A 83 -20.53 3.05 -16.74
N GLN A 84 -19.50 3.81 -16.35
CA GLN A 84 -19.20 5.12 -16.94
C GLN A 84 -18.48 4.99 -18.29
N CYS A 85 -17.76 3.90 -18.54
CA CYS A 85 -17.11 3.64 -19.82
C CYS A 85 -18.02 2.96 -20.87
N LEU A 86 -19.22 2.52 -20.49
CA LEU A 86 -20.21 1.94 -21.39
C LEU A 86 -21.30 2.97 -21.78
N GLN A 87 -20.88 4.12 -22.30
CA GLN A 87 -21.80 5.03 -23.02
C GLN A 87 -21.92 4.56 -24.49
N PRO A 88 -23.12 4.53 -25.08
CA PRO A 88 -23.38 3.93 -26.40
C PRO A 88 -22.67 4.61 -27.59
N SER A 89 -21.97 5.73 -27.39
CA SER A 89 -21.23 6.45 -28.43
C SER A 89 -19.72 6.16 -28.51
N GLY A 90 -19.19 5.20 -27.75
CA GLY A 90 -17.88 4.58 -28.03
C GLY A 90 -16.62 5.47 -27.91
N VAL A 91 -16.72 6.73 -27.48
CA VAL A 91 -15.56 7.61 -27.26
C VAL A 91 -15.60 8.11 -25.82
N VAL A 92 -14.84 7.45 -24.94
CA VAL A 92 -14.48 8.05 -23.65
C VAL A 92 -13.59 9.25 -23.96
N GLY A 93 -14.09 10.46 -23.72
CA GLY A 93 -13.34 11.69 -23.94
C GLY A 93 -12.03 11.70 -23.14
N ILE A 94 -11.02 12.39 -23.65
CA ILE A 94 -9.68 12.48 -23.04
C ILE A 94 -9.74 13.05 -21.61
N GLU A 95 -10.60 14.05 -21.40
CA GLU A 95 -10.86 14.63 -20.07
C GLU A 95 -11.43 13.60 -19.10
N SER A 96 -12.21 12.64 -19.60
CA SER A 96 -12.75 11.53 -18.80
C SER A 96 -11.66 10.56 -18.33
N ILE A 97 -10.56 10.36 -19.07
CA ILE A 97 -9.47 9.46 -18.65
C ILE A 97 -8.62 10.09 -17.55
N CYS A 98 -8.22 11.35 -17.70
CA CYS A 98 -7.45 12.07 -16.67
C CYS A 98 -8.28 12.28 -15.40
N GLU A 99 -9.57 12.57 -15.53
CA GLU A 99 -10.49 12.67 -14.39
C GLU A 99 -10.65 11.31 -13.70
N LEU A 100 -10.82 10.23 -14.46
CA LEU A 100 -10.90 8.88 -13.91
C LEU A 100 -9.60 8.50 -13.19
N ALA A 101 -8.44 8.81 -13.76
CA ALA A 101 -7.15 8.62 -13.10
C ALA A 101 -7.06 9.42 -11.78
N ALA A 102 -7.48 10.69 -11.77
CA ALA A 102 -7.55 11.47 -10.54
C ALA A 102 -8.43 10.79 -9.49
N ARG A 103 -9.62 10.32 -9.88
CA ARG A 103 -10.53 9.59 -9.00
C ARG A 103 -9.92 8.30 -8.47
N LEU A 104 -9.13 7.57 -9.26
CA LEU A 104 -8.44 6.35 -8.81
C LEU A 104 -7.30 6.66 -7.83
N LEU A 105 -6.56 7.75 -8.03
CA LEU A 105 -5.56 8.21 -7.07
C LEU A 105 -6.23 8.60 -5.75
N PHE A 106 -7.27 9.42 -5.78
CA PHE A 106 -8.04 9.78 -4.57
C PHE A 106 -8.65 8.55 -3.90
N SER A 107 -9.18 7.61 -4.68
CA SER A 107 -9.69 6.35 -4.15
C SER A 107 -8.62 5.57 -3.38
N ALA A 108 -7.35 5.59 -3.81
CA ALA A 108 -6.27 4.93 -3.07
C ALA A 108 -6.00 5.61 -1.71
N ILE A 109 -6.00 6.96 -1.68
CA ILE A 109 -5.77 7.73 -0.46
C ILE A 109 -6.94 7.57 0.52
N GLU A 110 -8.18 7.67 0.04
CA GLU A 110 -9.38 7.48 0.84
C GLU A 110 -9.50 6.04 1.37
N TRP A 111 -9.17 5.04 0.53
CA TRP A 111 -9.08 3.66 0.98
C TRP A 111 -8.08 3.49 2.13
N ALA A 112 -6.88 4.07 2.02
CA ALA A 112 -5.88 4.03 3.08
C ALA A 112 -6.39 4.63 4.41
N LYS A 113 -7.17 5.72 4.36
CA LYS A 113 -7.82 6.31 5.53
C LYS A 113 -8.90 5.41 6.16
N GLY A 114 -9.47 4.49 5.38
CA GLY A 114 -10.55 3.61 5.82
C GLY A 114 -10.12 2.23 6.31
N ILE A 115 -8.88 1.79 6.02
CA ILE A 115 -8.40 0.45 6.41
C ILE A 115 -7.97 0.39 7.88
N PRO A 116 -8.03 -0.78 8.53
CA PRO A 116 -7.55 -0.96 9.90
C PRO A 116 -6.06 -0.61 10.06
N PHE A 117 -5.70 -0.10 11.23
CA PHE A 117 -4.35 0.26 11.69
C PHE A 117 -3.71 1.48 11.01
N PHE A 118 -4.00 1.77 9.74
CA PHE A 118 -3.39 2.92 9.06
C PHE A 118 -3.73 4.27 9.72
N PRO A 119 -4.99 4.57 10.10
CA PRO A 119 -5.33 5.82 10.77
C PRO A 119 -4.68 5.99 12.15
N ASP A 120 -4.29 4.88 12.79
CA ASP A 120 -3.65 4.88 14.10
C ASP A 120 -2.14 5.18 14.03
N LEU A 121 -1.54 5.12 12.83
CA LEU A 121 -0.14 5.49 12.62
C LEU A 121 0.04 7.00 12.76
N GLN A 122 1.26 7.43 13.08
CA GLN A 122 1.58 8.86 13.07
C GLN A 122 1.37 9.45 11.67
N LEU A 123 0.91 10.69 11.59
CA LEU A 123 0.69 11.37 10.30
C LEU A 123 1.95 11.40 9.43
N SER A 124 3.14 11.55 10.02
CA SER A 124 4.41 11.47 9.31
C SER A 124 4.62 10.11 8.65
N ASP A 125 4.30 9.03 9.36
CA ASP A 125 4.43 7.66 8.87
C ASP A 125 3.38 7.38 7.79
N GLN A 126 2.12 7.81 7.97
CA GLN A 126 1.07 7.71 6.96
C GLN A 126 1.50 8.38 5.64
N VAL A 127 2.05 9.59 5.71
CA VAL A 127 2.55 10.33 4.53
C VAL A 127 3.76 9.63 3.92
N ALA A 128 4.69 9.10 4.72
CA ALA A 128 5.86 8.38 4.22
C ALA A 128 5.47 7.10 3.44
N LEU A 129 4.54 6.32 3.99
CA LEU A 129 4.01 5.11 3.36
C LEU A 129 3.32 5.42 2.04
N LEU A 130 2.43 6.43 2.02
CA LEU A 130 1.74 6.83 0.79
C LEU A 130 2.69 7.41 -0.25
N ARG A 131 3.69 8.22 0.14
CA ARG A 131 4.70 8.73 -0.79
C ARG A 131 5.50 7.61 -1.46
N LEU A 132 5.80 6.54 -0.73
CA LEU A 132 6.49 5.38 -1.30
C LEU A 132 5.56 4.55 -2.20
N GLY A 133 4.33 4.28 -1.73
CA GLY A 133 3.45 3.28 -2.32
C GLY A 133 2.41 3.78 -3.33
N TRP A 134 2.21 5.09 -3.49
CA TRP A 134 1.08 5.62 -4.28
C TRP A 134 1.06 5.11 -5.73
N SER A 135 2.23 4.94 -6.34
CA SER A 135 2.34 4.49 -7.74
C SER A 135 1.91 3.03 -7.91
N GLU A 136 2.34 2.15 -6.99
CA GLU A 136 1.91 0.74 -6.97
C GLU A 136 0.39 0.63 -6.69
N LEU A 137 -0.12 1.41 -5.73
CA LEU A 137 -1.56 1.49 -5.43
C LEU A 137 -2.37 1.97 -6.63
N PHE A 138 -1.86 2.97 -7.35
CA PHE A 138 -2.51 3.50 -8.54
C PHE A 138 -2.62 2.45 -9.65
N VAL A 139 -1.55 1.70 -9.92
CA VAL A 139 -1.57 0.62 -10.94
C VAL A 139 -2.54 -0.49 -10.54
N LEU A 140 -2.58 -0.87 -9.26
CA LEU A 140 -3.55 -1.86 -8.75
C LEU A 140 -5.00 -1.36 -8.94
N ASN A 141 -5.29 -0.10 -8.59
CA ASN A 141 -6.62 0.49 -8.79
C ASN A 141 -7.00 0.61 -10.27
N ALA A 142 -6.05 0.98 -11.14
CA ALA A 142 -6.26 1.06 -12.58
C ALA A 142 -6.58 -0.30 -13.19
N ALA A 143 -5.89 -1.36 -12.76
CA ALA A 143 -6.17 -2.73 -13.19
C ALA A 143 -7.55 -3.20 -12.69
N GLN A 144 -7.84 -3.00 -11.39
CA GLN A 144 -9.09 -3.41 -10.76
C GLN A 144 -10.32 -2.69 -11.36
N SER A 145 -10.17 -1.42 -11.74
CA SER A 145 -11.25 -0.58 -12.28
C SER A 145 -11.34 -0.60 -13.81
N ALA A 146 -10.49 -1.41 -14.47
CA ALA A 146 -10.39 -1.48 -15.93
C ALA A 146 -10.23 -0.11 -16.61
N LEU A 147 -9.28 0.71 -16.12
CA LEU A 147 -8.95 2.01 -16.70
C LEU A 147 -8.69 1.87 -18.22
N PRO A 148 -9.34 2.66 -19.09
CA PRO A 148 -9.04 2.66 -20.52
C PRO A 148 -7.63 3.19 -20.80
N LEU A 149 -6.82 2.40 -21.51
CA LEU A 149 -5.39 2.71 -21.76
C LEU A 149 -5.05 2.91 -23.24
N HIS A 150 -5.99 3.39 -24.06
CA HIS A 150 -5.73 3.58 -25.48
C HIS A 150 -4.67 4.68 -25.71
N ALA A 151 -3.70 4.41 -26.59
CA ALA A 151 -2.56 5.30 -26.81
C ALA A 151 -2.98 6.68 -27.35
N ALA A 152 -3.93 6.73 -28.30
CA ALA A 152 -4.36 7.98 -28.91
C ALA A 152 -4.97 8.98 -27.89
N PRO A 153 -5.94 8.58 -27.03
CA PRO A 153 -6.42 9.45 -25.96
C PRO A 153 -5.35 9.90 -24.96
N LEU A 154 -4.38 9.04 -24.62
CA LEU A 154 -3.30 9.40 -23.69
C LEU A 154 -2.30 10.38 -24.32
N LEU A 155 -1.95 10.20 -25.59
CA LEU A 155 -1.14 11.16 -26.35
C LEU A 155 -1.84 12.51 -26.44
N ALA A 156 -3.16 12.49 -26.64
CA ALA A 156 -3.98 13.69 -26.61
C ALA A 156 -3.94 14.37 -25.24
N ALA A 157 -4.15 13.60 -24.17
CA ALA A 157 -4.09 14.07 -22.79
C ALA A 157 -2.76 14.74 -22.46
N ALA A 158 -1.64 14.21 -22.95
CA ALA A 158 -0.34 14.81 -22.71
C ALA A 158 -0.07 16.09 -23.56
N GLY A 159 -1.01 16.51 -24.41
CA GLY A 159 -0.89 17.73 -25.22
C GLY A 159 0.03 17.56 -26.43
N LEU A 160 0.32 16.31 -26.83
CA LEU A 160 1.28 15.98 -27.89
C LEU A 160 0.75 16.20 -29.31
N HIS A 161 -0.43 16.81 -29.47
CA HIS A 161 -1.01 17.14 -30.78
C HIS A 161 -0.67 18.56 -31.26
N ALA A 162 -0.14 19.42 -30.38
CA ALA A 162 -0.10 20.87 -30.61
C ALA A 162 1.28 21.43 -31.00
N ALA A 163 2.37 20.67 -30.91
CA ALA A 163 3.71 21.10 -31.34
C ALA A 163 4.60 19.89 -31.70
N PRO A 164 5.47 19.98 -32.72
CA PRO A 164 6.38 18.90 -33.06
C PRO A 164 7.37 18.69 -31.89
N MET A 165 7.18 17.58 -31.18
CA MET A 165 8.16 17.10 -30.20
C MET A 165 9.37 16.50 -30.92
N ALA A 166 10.53 16.55 -30.26
CA ALA A 166 11.64 15.69 -30.63
C ALA A 166 11.20 14.22 -30.55
N ALA A 167 11.54 13.41 -31.55
CA ALA A 167 11.13 12.00 -31.65
C ALA A 167 11.38 11.22 -30.34
N ASP A 168 12.48 11.51 -29.66
CA ASP A 168 12.87 10.89 -28.39
C ASP A 168 11.81 11.06 -27.28
N ARG A 169 11.12 12.20 -27.23
CA ARG A 169 10.05 12.44 -26.23
C ARG A 169 8.80 11.61 -26.53
N VAL A 170 8.50 11.40 -27.81
CA VAL A 170 7.38 10.53 -28.22
C VAL A 170 7.69 9.08 -27.88
N VAL A 171 8.91 8.63 -28.16
CA VAL A 171 9.37 7.26 -27.83
C VAL A 171 9.28 7.01 -26.31
N ALA A 172 9.84 7.91 -25.50
CA ALA A 172 9.78 7.78 -24.04
C ALA A 172 8.33 7.72 -23.50
N PHE A 173 7.43 8.54 -24.07
CA PHE A 173 6.01 8.51 -23.70
C PHE A 173 5.33 7.21 -24.09
N MET A 174 5.61 6.69 -25.29
CA MET A 174 5.09 5.38 -25.74
C MET A 174 5.61 4.24 -24.87
N ASP A 175 6.86 4.29 -24.42
CA ASP A 175 7.40 3.30 -23.48
C ASP A 175 6.67 3.35 -22.13
N HIS A 176 6.31 4.54 -21.63
CA HIS A 176 5.48 4.65 -20.44
C HIS A 176 4.11 4.00 -20.62
N ILE A 177 3.43 4.23 -21.75
CA ILE A 177 2.14 3.58 -22.08
C ILE A 177 2.32 2.06 -22.08
N ARG A 178 3.32 1.56 -22.81
CA ARG A 178 3.60 0.13 -22.97
C ARG A 178 3.83 -0.56 -21.63
N LEU A 179 4.72 0.00 -20.80
CA LEU A 179 5.03 -0.58 -19.48
C LEU A 179 3.80 -0.59 -18.57
N PHE A 180 3.01 0.49 -18.58
CA PHE A 180 1.78 0.57 -17.80
C PHE A 180 0.75 -0.49 -18.23
N GLN A 181 0.47 -0.58 -19.53
CA GLN A 181 -0.42 -1.59 -20.10
C GLN A 181 0.05 -3.01 -19.78
N GLU A 182 1.35 -3.28 -19.92
CA GLU A 182 1.93 -4.60 -19.64
C GLU A 182 1.68 -5.05 -18.20
N GLN A 183 1.84 -4.17 -17.21
CA GLN A 183 1.57 -4.53 -15.81
C GLN A 183 0.08 -4.76 -15.55
N VAL A 184 -0.80 -3.93 -16.13
CA VAL A 184 -2.26 -4.07 -16.00
C VAL A 184 -2.73 -5.40 -16.60
N GLU A 185 -2.26 -5.75 -17.80
CA GLU A 185 -2.63 -7.01 -18.46
C GLU A 185 -2.10 -8.24 -17.72
N LYS A 186 -0.90 -8.17 -17.12
CA LYS A 186 -0.39 -9.26 -16.26
C LYS A 186 -1.23 -9.48 -15.01
N LEU A 187 -1.78 -8.41 -14.41
CA LEU A 187 -2.73 -8.53 -13.30
C LEU A 187 -4.05 -9.14 -13.78
N LYS A 188 -4.62 -8.67 -14.89
CA LYS A 188 -5.86 -9.23 -15.46
C LYS A 188 -5.72 -10.71 -15.83
N ALA A 189 -4.59 -11.12 -16.40
CA ALA A 189 -4.32 -12.50 -16.77
C ALA A 189 -4.26 -13.45 -15.56
N LEU A 190 -3.92 -12.94 -14.37
CA LEU A 190 -4.01 -13.70 -13.12
C LEU A 190 -5.44 -13.83 -12.59
N GLN A 191 -6.41 -13.09 -13.15
CA GLN A 191 -7.78 -12.99 -12.65
C GLN A 191 -7.78 -12.70 -11.15
N VAL A 192 -7.11 -11.60 -10.77
CA VAL A 192 -7.04 -11.16 -9.37
C VAL A 192 -8.44 -10.77 -8.90
N ASP A 193 -8.91 -11.37 -7.81
CA ASP A 193 -10.21 -11.05 -7.24
C ASP A 193 -10.16 -9.81 -6.31
N ALA A 194 -11.32 -9.35 -5.85
CA ALA A 194 -11.40 -8.14 -5.03
C ALA A 194 -10.65 -8.24 -3.69
N ALA A 195 -10.67 -9.41 -3.05
CA ALA A 195 -9.99 -9.63 -1.78
C ALA A 195 -8.47 -9.69 -1.99
N GLU A 196 -8.01 -10.33 -3.06
CA GLU A 196 -6.61 -10.36 -3.44
C GLU A 196 -6.09 -8.95 -3.78
N TYR A 197 -6.85 -8.14 -4.52
CA TYR A 197 -6.51 -6.73 -4.75
C TYR A 197 -6.40 -5.95 -3.44
N ALA A 198 -7.37 -6.10 -2.53
CA ALA A 198 -7.37 -5.42 -1.24
C ALA A 198 -6.13 -5.79 -0.41
N CYS A 199 -5.76 -7.07 -0.37
CA CYS A 199 -4.55 -7.53 0.29
C CYS A 199 -3.27 -7.04 -0.41
N LEU A 200 -3.18 -7.10 -1.74
CA LEU A 200 -2.01 -6.60 -2.47
C LEU A 200 -1.80 -5.10 -2.24
N LYS A 201 -2.88 -4.32 -2.20
CA LYS A 201 -2.83 -2.89 -1.83
C LYS A 201 -2.30 -2.70 -0.41
N ALA A 202 -2.75 -3.51 0.55
CA ALA A 202 -2.28 -3.44 1.93
C ALA A 202 -0.79 -3.81 2.05
N VAL A 203 -0.32 -4.83 1.33
CA VAL A 203 1.10 -5.23 1.31
C VAL A 203 1.97 -4.14 0.69
N ALA A 204 1.52 -3.51 -0.40
CA ALA A 204 2.23 -2.40 -1.05
C ALA A 204 2.28 -1.14 -0.16
N LEU A 205 1.18 -0.84 0.54
CA LEU A 205 1.06 0.33 1.41
C LEU A 205 1.91 0.18 2.68
N PHE A 206 1.82 -0.94 3.40
CA PHE A 206 2.57 -1.17 4.62
C PHE A 206 4.01 -1.61 4.32
N SER A 207 4.79 -0.75 3.68
CA SER A 207 6.18 -1.03 3.35
C SER A 207 7.12 -0.52 4.46
N PRO A 208 7.88 -1.40 5.16
CA PRO A 208 8.84 -0.98 6.17
C PRO A 208 10.05 -0.24 5.57
N ASP A 209 10.20 -0.25 4.24
CA ASP A 209 11.26 0.44 3.51
C ASP A 209 10.98 1.96 3.36
N ALA A 210 9.82 2.45 3.81
CA ALA A 210 9.52 3.88 3.75
C ALA A 210 10.49 4.69 4.61
N VAL A 211 11.11 5.70 4.00
CA VAL A 211 12.11 6.54 4.67
C VAL A 211 11.43 7.44 5.68
N GLY A 212 11.96 7.47 6.91
CA GLY A 212 11.48 8.36 7.97
C GLY A 212 10.36 7.80 8.83
N LEU A 213 10.09 6.49 8.77
CA LEU A 213 9.16 5.81 9.66
C LEU A 213 9.61 5.88 11.13
N SER A 214 8.64 6.13 12.02
CA SER A 214 8.87 6.17 13.46
C SER A 214 9.09 4.77 14.06
N ASP A 215 8.32 3.78 13.62
CA ASP A 215 8.48 2.36 13.98
C ASP A 215 8.36 1.45 12.75
N PRO A 216 9.48 1.20 12.03
CA PRO A 216 9.50 0.26 10.90
C PRO A 216 9.09 -1.17 11.29
N GLY A 217 9.28 -1.57 12.56
CA GLY A 217 8.91 -2.90 13.04
C GLY A 217 7.39 -3.08 13.13
N GLN A 218 6.68 -2.04 13.59
CA GLN A 218 5.22 -2.01 13.55
C GLN A 218 4.71 -2.16 12.10
N VAL A 219 5.26 -1.38 11.17
CA VAL A 219 4.87 -1.44 9.75
C VAL A 219 5.15 -2.82 9.14
N ALA A 220 6.30 -3.43 9.42
CA ALA A 220 6.62 -4.79 8.98
C ALA A 220 5.59 -5.82 9.48
N GLY A 221 5.14 -5.70 10.73
CA GLY A 221 4.09 -6.57 11.27
C GLY A 221 2.73 -6.38 10.60
N LEU A 222 2.40 -5.16 10.14
CA LEU A 222 1.19 -4.91 9.34
C LEU A 222 1.31 -5.48 7.92
N GLN A 223 2.50 -5.43 7.32
CA GLN A 223 2.77 -6.06 6.04
C GLN A 223 2.62 -7.58 6.12
N GLU A 224 3.24 -8.20 7.12
CA GLU A 224 3.17 -9.65 7.35
C GLU A 224 1.72 -10.10 7.58
N LYS A 225 0.96 -9.37 8.39
CA LYS A 225 -0.48 -9.63 8.59
C LYS A 225 -1.26 -9.61 7.27
N SER A 226 -0.93 -8.68 6.37
CA SER A 226 -1.56 -8.55 5.06
C SER A 226 -1.19 -9.71 4.12
N GLN A 227 0.07 -10.18 4.18
CA GLN A 227 0.53 -11.35 3.43
C GLN A 227 -0.12 -12.65 3.92
N VAL A 228 -0.20 -12.85 5.24
CA VAL A 228 -0.86 -14.03 5.83
C VAL A 228 -2.35 -14.08 5.46
N ALA A 229 -3.04 -12.94 5.49
CA ALA A 229 -4.42 -12.85 5.04
C ALA A 229 -4.57 -13.24 3.56
N LEU A 230 -3.69 -12.73 2.68
CA LEU A 230 -3.67 -13.10 1.27
C LEU A 230 -3.43 -14.60 1.07
N GLU A 231 -2.45 -15.16 1.77
CA GLU A 231 -2.11 -16.59 1.66
C GLU A 231 -3.29 -17.47 2.07
N GLU A 232 -3.97 -17.11 3.16
CA GLU A 232 -5.15 -17.84 3.62
C GLU A 232 -6.32 -17.76 2.64
N HIS A 233 -6.59 -16.56 2.10
CA HIS A 233 -7.62 -16.38 1.09
C HIS A 233 -7.34 -17.22 -0.16
N VAL A 234 -6.12 -17.14 -0.69
CA VAL A 234 -5.70 -17.92 -1.86
C VAL A 234 -5.84 -19.42 -1.62
N ARG A 235 -5.40 -19.91 -0.46
CA ARG A 235 -5.49 -21.34 -0.12
C ARG A 235 -6.94 -21.83 -0.07
N ARG A 236 -7.86 -20.99 0.39
CA ARG A 236 -9.29 -21.30 0.51
C ARG A 236 -10.03 -21.20 -0.84
N GLN A 237 -9.83 -20.11 -1.60
CA GLN A 237 -10.54 -19.86 -2.85
C GLN A 237 -9.93 -20.57 -4.06
N HIS A 238 -8.63 -20.84 -4.03
CA HIS A 238 -7.88 -21.44 -5.13
C HIS A 238 -7.03 -22.63 -4.68
N PRO A 239 -7.62 -23.68 -4.06
CA PRO A 239 -6.88 -24.82 -3.55
C PRO A 239 -6.12 -25.60 -4.64
N SER A 240 -6.56 -25.50 -5.90
CA SER A 240 -5.90 -26.10 -7.06
C SER A 240 -4.69 -25.31 -7.59
N GLN A 241 -4.42 -24.12 -7.06
CA GLN A 241 -3.33 -23.24 -7.54
C GLN A 241 -2.30 -22.93 -6.44
N PRO A 242 -1.48 -23.91 -6.02
CA PRO A 242 -0.56 -23.75 -4.89
C PRO A 242 0.48 -22.64 -5.09
N SER A 243 0.83 -22.31 -6.34
CA SER A 243 1.78 -21.22 -6.68
C SER A 243 1.14 -19.84 -6.78
N ARG A 244 -0.19 -19.70 -6.63
CA ARG A 244 -0.89 -18.43 -6.84
C ARG A 244 -0.43 -17.33 -5.88
N PHE A 245 -0.28 -17.64 -4.59
CA PHE A 245 0.19 -16.69 -3.58
C PHE A 245 1.54 -16.06 -3.99
N GLY A 246 2.53 -16.89 -4.33
CA GLY A 246 3.83 -16.42 -4.80
C GLY A 246 3.73 -15.61 -6.10
N ARG A 247 2.91 -16.03 -7.07
CA ARG A 247 2.70 -15.28 -8.31
C ARG A 247 2.10 -13.89 -8.07
N LEU A 248 1.16 -13.77 -7.14
CA LEU A 248 0.55 -12.49 -6.74
C LEU A 248 1.58 -11.58 -6.06
N LEU A 249 2.34 -12.06 -5.09
CA LEU A 249 3.37 -11.26 -4.42
C LEU A 249 4.46 -10.79 -5.39
N LEU A 250 4.87 -11.64 -6.34
CA LEU A 250 5.83 -11.28 -7.38
C LEU A 250 5.30 -10.24 -8.38
N ARG A 251 4.03 -9.83 -8.30
CA ARG A 251 3.53 -8.65 -9.04
C ARG A 251 4.02 -7.35 -8.44
N LEU A 252 4.08 -7.22 -7.12
CA LEU A 252 4.43 -5.94 -6.47
C LEU A 252 5.81 -5.41 -6.93
N PRO A 253 6.91 -6.19 -6.91
CA PRO A 253 8.19 -5.71 -7.42
C PRO A 253 8.15 -5.37 -8.92
N ALA A 254 7.33 -6.07 -9.71
CA ALA A 254 7.21 -5.81 -11.14
C ALA A 254 6.44 -4.51 -11.43
N LEU A 255 5.52 -4.08 -10.55
CA LEU A 255 4.80 -2.81 -10.67
C LEU A 255 5.77 -1.61 -10.65
N ARG A 256 6.90 -1.72 -9.96
CA ARG A 256 7.94 -0.67 -9.89
C ARG A 256 8.60 -0.36 -11.24
N SER A 257 8.43 -1.21 -12.26
CA SER A 257 8.82 -0.89 -13.65
C SER A 257 8.01 0.28 -14.22
N VAL A 258 6.82 0.55 -13.67
CA VAL A 258 6.01 1.72 -13.96
C VAL A 258 6.38 2.80 -12.95
N SER A 259 7.18 3.77 -13.38
CA SER A 259 7.68 4.81 -12.48
C SER A 259 6.60 5.85 -12.15
N ALA A 260 6.65 6.39 -10.93
CA ALA A 260 5.82 7.51 -10.48
C ALA A 260 5.84 8.72 -11.47
N PRO A 261 7.01 9.17 -11.98
CA PRO A 261 7.06 10.20 -13.02
C PRO A 261 6.37 9.78 -14.33
N GLY A 262 6.47 8.51 -14.73
CA GLY A 262 5.78 7.97 -15.90
C GLY A 262 4.26 8.06 -15.73
N ILE A 263 3.72 7.64 -14.59
CA ILE A 263 2.29 7.78 -14.26
C ILE A 263 1.87 9.25 -14.30
N GLN A 264 2.66 10.16 -13.73
CA GLN A 264 2.38 11.60 -13.77
C GLN A 264 2.32 12.13 -15.20
N GLN A 265 3.27 11.76 -16.05
CA GLN A 265 3.27 12.20 -17.45
C GLN A 265 2.03 11.69 -18.20
N LEU A 266 1.66 10.42 -17.98
CA LEU A 266 0.52 9.79 -18.63
C LEU A 266 -0.82 10.42 -18.22
N PHE A 267 -1.04 10.67 -16.93
CA PHE A 267 -2.39 10.96 -16.41
C PHE A 267 -2.54 12.33 -15.75
N PHE A 268 -1.47 12.89 -15.18
CA PHE A 268 -1.55 14.03 -14.26
C PHE A 268 -0.85 15.29 -14.75
N SER A 269 -0.20 15.25 -15.91
CA SER A 269 0.55 16.39 -16.46
C SER A 269 -0.29 17.65 -16.65
N ARG A 270 -1.55 17.52 -17.10
CA ARG A 270 -2.50 18.64 -17.18
C ARG A 270 -3.01 19.13 -15.82
N LEU A 271 -2.99 18.24 -14.83
CA LEU A 271 -3.60 18.45 -13.52
C LEU A 271 -2.65 19.18 -12.56
N VAL A 272 -1.43 18.65 -12.44
CA VAL A 272 -0.45 19.13 -11.45
C VAL A 272 0.79 19.73 -12.11
N GLY A 273 0.87 19.71 -13.45
CA GLY A 273 2.02 20.20 -14.19
C GLY A 273 3.29 19.43 -13.85
N LYS A 274 4.32 20.16 -13.42
CA LYS A 274 5.62 19.61 -13.02
C LYS A 274 5.70 19.25 -11.54
N THR A 275 4.67 19.54 -10.76
CA THR A 275 4.65 19.26 -9.32
C THR A 275 4.53 17.75 -9.10
N PRO A 276 5.51 17.10 -8.43
CA PRO A 276 5.44 15.67 -8.16
C PRO A 276 4.22 15.31 -7.29
N ILE A 277 3.56 14.19 -7.59
CA ILE A 277 2.38 13.75 -6.81
C ILE A 277 2.74 13.56 -5.34
N GLU A 278 3.96 13.11 -5.04
CA GLU A 278 4.49 12.90 -3.68
C GLU A 278 4.41 14.16 -2.80
N THR A 279 4.50 15.35 -3.39
CA THR A 279 4.40 16.60 -2.64
C THR A 279 2.96 16.92 -2.25
N LEU A 280 1.98 16.41 -3.00
CA LEU A 280 0.55 16.63 -2.79
C LEU A 280 -0.09 15.58 -1.88
N ILE A 281 0.55 14.42 -1.67
CA ILE A 281 0.02 13.31 -0.86
C ILE A 281 -0.45 13.76 0.53
N ARG A 282 0.32 14.63 1.20
CA ARG A 282 -0.04 15.14 2.53
C ARG A 282 -1.35 15.92 2.48
N ASP A 283 -1.50 16.79 1.49
CA ASP A 283 -2.69 17.63 1.35
C ASP A 283 -3.89 16.79 0.93
N MET A 284 -3.70 15.80 0.05
CA MET A 284 -4.73 14.83 -0.32
C MET A 284 -5.20 13.99 0.88
N LEU A 285 -4.27 13.58 1.75
CA LEU A 285 -4.58 12.80 2.96
C LEU A 285 -5.39 13.62 3.97
N LEU A 286 -5.00 14.89 4.16
CA LEU A 286 -5.63 15.81 5.11
C LEU A 286 -6.93 16.42 4.58
N ALA A 287 -7.12 16.44 3.26
CA ALA A 287 -8.36 16.87 2.68
C ALA A 287 -9.50 15.94 3.13
N GLY A 288 -10.61 16.55 3.56
CA GLY A 288 -11.90 15.86 3.63
C GLY A 288 -12.36 15.47 2.22
N ALA A 289 -13.46 14.73 2.11
CA ALA A 289 -14.04 14.22 0.85
C ALA A 289 -14.46 15.30 -0.20
N THR A 290 -13.96 16.53 -0.08
CA THR A 290 -14.32 17.72 -0.85
C THR A 290 -13.13 18.33 -1.60
N LEU A 291 -12.24 17.52 -2.18
CA LEU A 291 -11.36 18.01 -3.23
C LEU A 291 -12.15 18.01 -4.54
N ASN A 292 -12.86 19.12 -4.79
CA ASN A 292 -13.40 19.41 -6.11
C ASN A 292 -12.22 19.72 -7.04
N TRP A 293 -11.80 18.72 -7.80
CA TRP A 293 -10.91 18.94 -8.92
C TRP A 293 -11.60 19.87 -9.94
N PRO A 294 -10.88 20.75 -10.67
CA PRO A 294 -11.46 21.68 -11.66
C PRO A 294 -12.31 21.07 -12.79
N TYR A 295 -12.57 19.76 -12.80
CA TYR A 295 -13.48 19.08 -13.73
C TYR A 295 -14.90 18.86 -13.17
N GLY A 296 -15.29 19.58 -12.11
CA GLY A 296 -16.71 19.68 -11.77
C GLY A 296 -17.50 20.17 -12.99
N PRO A 297 -18.73 19.65 -13.23
CA PRO A 297 -19.50 20.07 -14.39
C PRO A 297 -19.64 21.58 -14.32
N MET A 298 -19.17 22.28 -15.36
CA MET A 298 -19.59 23.66 -15.57
C MET A 298 -21.12 23.62 -15.68
N GLN A 299 -21.80 24.11 -14.64
CA GLN A 299 -23.19 24.53 -14.75
C GLN A 299 -23.27 25.70 -15.73
#